data_AF-A0A944L5V7-F1
#
_entry.id   AF-A0A944L5V7-F1
#
_cell.length_a   1.000
_cell.length_b   1.000
_cell.length_c   1.000
_cell.angle_alpha   90.00
_cell.angle_beta   90.00
_cell.angle_gamma   90.00
#
_symmetry.space_group_name_H-M   'P 1'
#
loop_
_entity.id
_entity.type
_entity.pdbx_description
1 polymer ?
#
loop_
_entity_poly.entity_id
_entity_poly.type
_entity_poly.pdbx_seq_one_letter_code
_entity_poly.pdbx_strand_id
1 'polypeptide(L)'
;MELEPVVARLVDRHLGTVREWFPHQYIPWSRGADFEGPLGGTGWHTGQSKLSTAARSSWVLNLLTEDNLPSYHYAFATTVSRAAAWTSPSRSHQLQSPVMPLPLGLRTQHW
;
A
#
# COMPACT_ATOMS: atom_id res chain seq x y z
N MET A 1 30.56 -1.38 7.41
CA MET A 1 30.71 -0.77 6.07
C MET A 1 30.87 -1.79 4.95
N GLU A 2 31.30 -3.04 5.22
CA GLU A 2 31.43 -4.11 4.21
C GLU A 2 30.15 -4.43 3.40
N LEU A 3 28.96 -4.36 4.02
CA LEU A 3 27.70 -4.75 3.37
C LEU A 3 27.07 -3.66 2.48
N GLU A 4 27.49 -2.42 2.63
CA GLU A 4 26.93 -1.25 1.92
C GLU A 4 26.90 -1.39 0.40
N PRO A 5 28.00 -1.77 -0.30
CA PRO A 5 27.98 -1.93 -1.75
C PRO A 5 27.08 -3.10 -2.21
N VAL A 6 26.97 -4.15 -1.40
CA VAL A 6 26.10 -5.30 -1.70
C VAL A 6 24.63 -4.90 -1.57
N VAL A 7 24.29 -4.19 -0.50
CA VAL A 7 22.96 -3.63 -0.24
C VAL A 7 22.53 -2.71 -1.38
N ALA A 8 23.38 -1.74 -1.76
CA ALA A 8 23.06 -0.80 -2.82
C ALA A 8 22.69 -1.51 -4.13
N ARG A 9 23.52 -2.47 -4.56
CA ARG A 9 23.27 -3.28 -5.75
C ARG A 9 21.96 -4.06 -5.68
N LEU A 10 21.62 -4.62 -4.51
CA LEU A 10 20.38 -5.40 -4.34
C LEU A 10 19.14 -4.51 -4.32
N VAL A 11 19.21 -3.34 -3.68
CA VAL A 11 18.13 -2.35 -3.68
C VAL A 11 17.89 -1.84 -5.10
N ASP A 12 18.94 -1.48 -5.84
CA ASP A 12 18.79 -0.98 -7.21
C ASP A 12 18.24 -2.06 -8.15
N ARG A 13 18.68 -3.32 -8.00
CA ARG A 13 18.08 -4.46 -8.70
C ARG A 13 16.59 -4.61 -8.35
N HIS A 14 16.23 -4.53 -7.07
CA HIS A 14 14.85 -4.66 -6.63
C HIS A 14 13.98 -3.58 -7.28
N LEU A 15 14.35 -2.31 -7.11
CA LEU A 15 13.63 -1.16 -7.64
C LEU A 15 13.50 -1.20 -9.17
N GLY A 16 14.54 -1.65 -9.88
CA GLY A 16 14.50 -1.82 -11.35
C GLY A 16 13.56 -2.93 -11.84
N THR A 17 13.08 -3.81 -10.95
CA THR A 17 12.11 -4.89 -11.26
C THR A 17 10.71 -4.63 -10.73
N VAL A 18 10.53 -3.59 -9.88
CA VAL A 18 9.21 -3.25 -9.33
C VAL A 18 8.32 -2.77 -10.47
N ARG A 19 7.12 -3.35 -10.54
CA ARG A 19 6.05 -2.88 -11.40
C ARG A 19 5.05 -2.13 -10.55
N GLU A 20 4.77 -0.88 -10.94
CA GLU A 20 3.72 -0.11 -10.29
C GLU A 20 2.37 -0.82 -10.48
N TRP A 21 1.59 -0.85 -9.40
CA TRP A 21 0.23 -1.35 -9.40
C TRP A 21 -0.55 -0.62 -8.32
N PHE A 22 -1.87 -0.52 -8.52
CA PHE A 22 -2.75 0.16 -7.57
C PHE A 22 -3.81 -0.82 -7.07
N PRO A 23 -3.95 -1.03 -5.74
CA PRO A 23 -4.89 -2.01 -5.19
C PRO A 23 -6.33 -1.83 -5.67
N HIS A 24 -6.79 -0.59 -5.84
CA HIS A 24 -8.14 -0.28 -6.28
C HIS A 24 -8.46 -0.77 -7.71
N GLN A 25 -7.46 -1.06 -8.54
CA GLN A 25 -7.66 -1.61 -9.89
C GLN A 25 -8.03 -3.10 -9.88
N TYR A 26 -7.78 -3.80 -8.76
CA TYR A 26 -8.04 -5.23 -8.61
C TYR A 26 -9.29 -5.52 -7.78
N ILE A 27 -9.98 -4.48 -7.30
CA ILE A 27 -11.23 -4.61 -6.57
C ILE A 27 -12.40 -4.58 -7.56
N PRO A 28 -13.22 -5.64 -7.63
CA PRO A 28 -14.41 -5.65 -8.49
C PRO A 28 -15.54 -4.88 -7.80
N TRP A 29 -15.45 -3.55 -7.89
CA TRP A 29 -16.36 -2.59 -7.24
C TRP A 29 -17.82 -2.81 -7.56
N SER A 30 -18.14 -3.32 -8.75
CA SER A 30 -19.52 -3.67 -9.14
C SER A 30 -20.17 -4.76 -8.30
N ARG A 31 -19.39 -5.48 -7.47
CA ARG A 31 -19.89 -6.47 -6.51
C ARG A 31 -20.05 -5.91 -5.09
N GLY A 32 -19.79 -4.62 -4.89
CA GLY A 32 -20.01 -3.95 -3.62
C GLY A 32 -21.50 -3.90 -3.27
N ALA A 33 -21.82 -4.08 -2.00
CA ALA A 33 -23.17 -4.02 -1.48
C ALA A 33 -23.14 -3.40 -0.08
N ASP A 34 -24.24 -2.75 0.29
CA ASP A 34 -24.40 -2.21 1.64
C ASP A 34 -24.57 -3.36 2.64
N PHE A 35 -23.97 -3.17 3.82
CA PHE A 35 -24.18 -4.04 4.96
C PHE A 35 -25.28 -3.49 5.87
N GLU A 36 -25.72 -4.33 6.81
CA GLU A 36 -26.69 -3.95 7.84
C GLU A 36 -26.31 -2.62 8.51
N GLY A 37 -27.28 -1.71 8.59
CA GLY A 37 -27.06 -0.34 9.07
C GLY A 37 -28.03 0.66 8.43
N PRO A 38 -27.74 1.97 8.53
CA PRO A 38 -28.62 3.05 8.08
C PRO A 38 -29.02 3.02 6.60
N LEU A 39 -28.26 2.30 5.77
CA LEU A 39 -28.52 2.15 4.33
C LEU A 39 -29.41 0.94 3.99
N GLY A 40 -29.85 0.17 5.00
CA GLY A 40 -30.77 -0.96 4.80
C GLY A 40 -30.14 -2.16 4.09
N GLY A 41 -28.82 -2.32 4.20
CA GLY A 41 -28.07 -3.41 3.60
C GLY A 41 -28.27 -4.77 4.28
N THR A 42 -27.57 -5.79 3.78
CA THR A 42 -27.68 -7.16 4.30
C THR A 42 -26.55 -7.47 5.28
N GLY A 43 -26.86 -8.06 6.43
CA GLY A 43 -25.86 -8.49 7.41
C GLY A 43 -24.84 -9.46 6.82
N TRP A 44 -23.58 -9.32 7.24
CA TRP A 44 -22.53 -10.26 6.83
C TRP A 44 -22.77 -11.64 7.43
N HIS A 45 -22.52 -12.69 6.66
CA HIS A 45 -22.47 -14.06 7.17
C HIS A 45 -21.39 -14.86 6.44
N THR A 46 -20.92 -15.93 7.07
CA THR A 46 -19.78 -16.74 6.59
C THR A 46 -19.97 -17.30 5.18
N GLY A 47 -21.21 -17.61 4.79
CA GLY A 47 -21.56 -18.10 3.44
C GLY A 47 -21.37 -17.09 2.31
N GLN A 48 -21.24 -15.80 2.60
CA GLN A 48 -20.92 -14.78 1.59
C GLN A 48 -19.46 -14.87 1.12
N SER A 49 -18.58 -15.48 1.92
CA SER A 49 -17.18 -15.64 1.55
C SER A 49 -16.98 -16.84 0.64
N LYS A 50 -16.28 -16.64 -0.47
CA LYS A 50 -15.86 -17.72 -1.39
C LYS A 50 -14.56 -18.42 -0.95
N LEU A 51 -13.95 -17.96 0.14
CA LEU A 51 -12.68 -18.45 0.64
C LEU A 51 -12.88 -19.64 1.58
N SER A 52 -11.98 -20.61 1.52
CA SER A 52 -11.92 -21.69 2.51
C SER A 52 -11.66 -21.11 3.91
N THR A 53 -12.00 -21.86 4.96
CA THR A 53 -11.72 -21.43 6.34
C THR A 53 -10.24 -21.15 6.57
N ALA A 54 -9.35 -22.01 6.07
CA ALA A 54 -7.90 -21.80 6.17
C ALA A 54 -7.46 -20.50 5.47
N ALA A 55 -7.96 -20.25 4.26
CA ALA A 55 -7.64 -19.03 3.52
C ALA A 55 -8.14 -17.77 4.24
N ARG A 56 -9.35 -17.79 4.83
CA ARG A 56 -9.86 -16.66 5.62
C ARG A 56 -8.98 -16.37 6.83
N SER A 57 -8.58 -17.40 7.57
CA SER A 57 -7.68 -17.25 8.71
C SER A 57 -6.33 -16.66 8.30
N SER A 58 -5.75 -17.13 7.18
CA SER A 58 -4.49 -16.58 6.68
C SER A 58 -4.63 -15.12 6.23
N TRP A 59 -5.77 -14.74 5.64
CA TRP A 59 -6.03 -13.35 5.26
C TRP A 59 -6.14 -12.42 6.47
N VAL A 60 -6.85 -12.83 7.52
CA VAL A 60 -6.95 -12.05 8.76
C VAL A 60 -5.57 -11.87 9.38
N LEU A 61 -4.78 -12.95 9.46
CA LEU A 61 -3.41 -12.87 9.98
C LEU A 61 -2.55 -11.90 9.16
N ASN A 62 -2.57 -12.04 7.83
CA ASN A 62 -1.80 -11.19 6.94
C ASN A 62 -2.19 -9.71 7.11
N LEU A 63 -3.48 -9.42 7.19
CA LEU A 63 -3.96 -8.06 7.42
C LEU A 63 -3.46 -7.51 8.76
N LEU A 64 -3.56 -8.29 9.84
CA LEU A 64 -3.08 -7.85 11.16
C LEU A 64 -1.57 -7.61 11.21
N THR A 65 -0.79 -8.38 10.46
CA THR A 65 0.66 -8.17 10.38
C THR A 65 1.01 -6.96 9.52
N GLU A 66 0.33 -6.75 8.39
CA GLU A 66 0.58 -5.62 7.49
C GLU A 66 0.01 -4.30 8.02
N ASP A 67 -1.04 -4.31 8.84
CA ASP A 67 -1.58 -3.09 9.48
C ASP A 67 -0.61 -2.50 10.51
N ASN A 68 0.33 -3.32 11.00
CA ASN A 68 1.40 -2.90 11.90
C ASN A 68 2.65 -2.34 11.15
N LEU A 69 2.56 -2.12 9.84
CA LEU A 69 3.66 -1.56 9.04
C LEU A 69 4.25 -0.26 9.59
N PRO A 70 3.48 0.69 10.18
CA PRO A 70 4.06 1.88 10.80
C PRO A 70 5.07 1.56 11.91
N SER A 71 4.81 0.53 12.72
CA SER A 71 5.73 0.10 13.78
C SER A 71 7.00 -0.53 13.21
N TYR A 72 6.88 -1.33 12.15
CA TYR A 72 8.04 -1.88 11.46
C TYR A 72 8.89 -0.79 10.81
N HIS A 73 8.25 0.20 10.18
CA HIS A 73 8.93 1.36 9.62
C HIS A 73 9.68 2.15 10.70
N TYR A 74 9.03 2.41 11.85
CA TYR A 74 9.68 3.08 12.98
C TYR A 74 10.87 2.29 13.53
N ALA A 75 10.71 0.98 13.73
CA ALA A 75 11.79 0.12 14.22
C ALA A 75 12.99 0.09 13.26
N PHE A 76 12.73 0.01 11.95
CA PHE A 76 13.77 0.08 10.92
C PHE A 76 14.46 1.46 10.93
N ALA A 77 13.67 2.53 10.92
CA ALA A 77 14.18 3.90 10.89
C ALA A 77 15.06 4.23 12.12
N THR A 78 14.72 3.72 13.30
CA THR A 78 15.48 4.00 14.53
C THR A 78 16.68 3.08 14.72
N THR A 79 16.66 1.86 14.18
CA THR A 79 17.73 0.87 14.39
C THR A 79 18.77 0.89 13.26
N VAL A 80 18.36 1.17 12.02
CA VAL A 80 19.21 1.05 10.81
C VAL A 80 19.73 2.40 10.30
N SER A 81 18.98 3.50 10.48
CA SER A 81 19.29 4.82 9.86
C SER A 81 20.52 5.55 10.40
N ARG A 82 21.29 4.94 11.32
CA ARG A 82 22.50 5.55 11.86
C ARG A 82 23.75 5.32 10.98
N ALA A 83 23.61 4.53 9.91
CA ALA A 83 24.66 4.31 8.91
C ALA A 83 24.25 4.91 7.54
N ALA A 84 25.08 5.81 7.02
CA ALA A 84 24.83 6.67 5.85
C ALA A 84 24.44 5.95 4.53
N ALA A 85 24.69 4.64 4.43
CA ALA A 85 24.30 3.78 3.31
C ALA A 85 22.79 3.77 3.00
N TRP A 86 21.96 3.88 4.05
CA TRP A 86 20.52 3.58 3.98
C TRP A 86 19.64 4.83 3.83
N THR A 87 20.20 6.03 4.03
CA THR A 87 19.46 7.30 4.09
C THR A 87 19.93 8.34 3.06
N SER A 88 20.76 7.96 2.08
CA SER A 88 21.41 8.93 1.18
C SER A 88 20.40 9.90 0.51
N PRO A 89 20.56 11.23 0.70
CA PRO A 89 19.64 12.25 0.18
C PRO A 89 19.56 12.35 -1.34
N SER A 90 20.44 11.67 -2.09
CA SER A 90 20.43 11.66 -3.56
C SER A 90 19.17 11.05 -4.18
N ARG A 91 18.26 10.49 -3.37
CA ARG A 91 17.00 9.86 -3.82
C ARG A 91 15.71 10.63 -3.51
N SER A 92 15.74 11.76 -2.80
CA SER A 92 14.50 12.55 -2.54
C SER A 92 14.04 13.42 -3.71
N HIS A 93 14.88 13.58 -4.75
CA HIS A 93 14.61 14.49 -5.87
C HIS A 93 13.92 13.81 -7.08
N GLN A 94 13.61 12.51 -7.01
CA GLN A 94 12.98 11.77 -8.13
C GLN A 94 11.54 11.30 -7.86
N LEU A 95 11.00 11.52 -6.65
CA LEU A 95 9.58 11.21 -6.33
C LEU A 95 8.70 12.46 -6.27
N GLN A 96 9.21 13.64 -6.64
CA GLN A 96 8.38 14.79 -6.97
C GLN A 96 8.08 14.76 -8.47
N SER A 97 7.16 13.86 -8.88
CA SER A 97 6.49 14.04 -10.16
C SER A 97 5.77 15.40 -10.16
N PRO A 98 5.81 16.18 -11.26
CA PRO A 98 5.11 17.44 -11.32
C PRO A 98 3.61 17.18 -11.18
N VAL A 99 2.96 17.90 -10.27
CA VAL A 99 1.50 18.09 -10.31
C VAL A 99 1.16 18.56 -11.72
N MET A 100 0.51 17.71 -12.50
CA MET A 100 -0.11 18.12 -13.76
C MET A 100 -1.18 19.17 -13.42
N PRO A 101 -1.10 20.40 -13.95
CA PRO A 101 -2.18 21.35 -13.76
C PRO A 101 -3.40 20.82 -14.51
N LEU A 102 -4.48 20.55 -13.76
CA LEU A 102 -5.79 20.25 -14.34
C LEU A 102 -6.18 21.42 -15.27
N PRO A 103 -6.68 21.17 -16.49
CA PRO A 103 -7.21 22.23 -17.33
C PRO A 103 -8.43 22.83 -16.63
N LEU A 104 -8.35 24.11 -16.29
CA LEU A 104 -9.47 24.91 -15.83
C LEU A 104 -10.55 24.91 -16.91
N GLY A 105 -11.64 24.21 -16.64
CA GLY A 105 -12.83 24.28 -17.47
C GLY A 105 -13.71 23.07 -17.35
N LEU A 106 -14.44 22.95 -16.25
CA LEU A 106 -15.75 22.31 -16.22
C LEU A 106 -16.53 22.85 -15.01
N ARG A 107 -17.75 23.29 -15.29
CA ARG A 107 -18.65 24.05 -14.42
C ARG A 107 -18.95 23.28 -13.13
N THR A 108 -19.01 24.04 -12.04
CA THR A 108 -19.70 23.66 -10.80
C THR A 108 -21.13 23.21 -11.13
N GLN A 109 -21.44 21.94 -10.88
CA GLN A 109 -22.80 21.52 -10.58
C GLN A 109 -22.84 21.22 -9.08
N HIS A 110 -23.77 21.86 -8.42
CA HIS A 110 -24.02 21.80 -6.99
C HIS A 110 -24.34 20.37 -6.53
N TRP A 111 -23.78 20.01 -5.37
CA TRP A 111 -24.45 19.20 -4.36
C TRP A 111 -24.20 19.87 -3.02
#